data_AF-A0A6A6T8Z6-F1
#
_entry.id   AF-A0A6A6T8Z6-F1
#
_cell.length_a   1.000
_cell.length_b   1.000
_cell.length_c   1.000
_cell.angle_alpha   90.00
_cell.angle_beta   90.00
_cell.angle_gamma   90.00
#
_symmetry.space_group_name_H-M   'P 1'
#
loop_
_entity.id
_entity.type
_entity.pdbx_description
1 polymer ?
#
loop_
_entity_poly.entity_id
_entity_poly.type
_entity_poly.pdbx_seq_one_letter_code
_entity_poly.pdbx_strand_id
1 'polypeptide(L)'
;MVAPVDPANVVQSLVYTLLDVFDATRDLYNTLRNKEKRDYESSLRSKGYPDSRRIEYVDDEDFGSDEGIVMDKAAVTRQFDNGLQELGSQFSVGDVVSQTGLQAQIITLQSVLVTTFLYGPTSRDPISHQLAGLLAASRAAGTASVDVLSEQHRRQAPVFPPAPRSTRSHSVSQKAPPYPVTSASSASTALVKSKAPTLYAAQTTILDLSRPKTQRTDTESTSFSGPTSYGADTTPRDRYCLYAADLQRHPNQSLAPSITNTSAPYCPHCTRDLNLSPGKSWEISKDDEGVERTFRIQNRFVVKCHRDGADGGYMCVLCSRSDITETVCGDVRALIRHVWMDHHIGEFELEEDIVEKIEKVDRRRDSALSYTESGRRGDRRSLSLGPGRSRRRLPDYQREVEVLEVKSPRRDG
;
A
#
# COMPACT_ATOMS: atom_id res chain seq x y z
N MET A 1 1.08 -6.94 11.67
CA MET A 1 1.87 -7.98 12.38
C MET A 1 1.08 -9.27 12.33
N VAL A 2 1.50 -10.24 11.51
CA VAL A 2 0.83 -11.55 11.41
C VAL A 2 1.32 -12.39 12.59
N ALA A 3 0.41 -12.78 13.49
CA ALA A 3 0.74 -13.67 14.60
C ALA A 3 1.24 -15.03 14.03
N PRO A 4 2.22 -15.67 14.68
CA PRO A 4 2.69 -16.99 14.24
C PRO A 4 1.52 -17.97 14.20
N VAL A 5 1.25 -18.52 13.02
CA VAL A 5 0.15 -19.46 12.80
C VAL A 5 0.51 -20.76 13.53
N ASP A 6 -0.34 -21.15 14.48
CA ASP A 6 -0.23 -22.46 15.14
C ASP A 6 -0.35 -23.55 14.06
N PRO A 7 0.59 -24.51 13.95
CA PRO A 7 0.50 -25.61 12.99
C PRO A 7 -0.80 -26.43 13.10
N ALA A 8 -1.56 -26.29 14.20
CA ALA A 8 -2.89 -26.86 14.34
C ALA A 8 -3.96 -26.17 13.47
N ASN A 9 -3.80 -24.89 13.09
CA ASN A 9 -4.81 -24.09 12.40
C ASN A 9 -4.74 -24.24 10.86
N VAL A 10 -4.88 -25.48 10.38
CA VAL A 10 -4.66 -25.83 8.96
C VAL A 10 -5.60 -25.07 8.02
N VAL A 11 -6.90 -25.00 8.33
CA VAL A 11 -7.87 -24.28 7.46
C VAL A 11 -7.57 -22.78 7.43
N GLN A 12 -7.18 -22.19 8.56
CA GLN A 12 -6.74 -20.78 8.58
C GLN A 12 -5.54 -20.54 7.66
N SER A 13 -4.52 -21.40 7.71
CA SER A 13 -3.36 -21.32 6.81
C SER A 13 -3.75 -21.43 5.34
N LEU A 14 -4.66 -22.36 5.00
CA LEU A 14 -5.16 -22.54 3.63
C LEU A 14 -5.96 -21.32 3.17
N VAL A 15 -6.83 -20.75 4.02
CA VAL A 15 -7.57 -19.52 3.69
C VAL A 15 -6.60 -18.39 3.40
N TYR A 16 -5.60 -18.13 4.25
CA TYR A 16 -4.62 -17.08 3.98
C TYR A 16 -3.81 -17.31 2.71
N THR A 17 -3.41 -18.55 2.45
CA THR A 17 -2.75 -18.91 1.19
C THR A 17 -3.66 -18.61 -0.01
N LEU A 18 -4.95 -18.91 0.08
CA LEU A 18 -5.92 -18.60 -0.96
C LEU A 18 -6.09 -17.07 -1.15
N LEU A 19 -6.09 -16.29 -0.06
CA LEU A 19 -6.14 -14.82 -0.13
C LEU A 19 -4.92 -14.24 -0.85
N ASP A 20 -3.72 -14.79 -0.60
CA ASP A 20 -2.49 -14.40 -1.31
C ASP A 20 -2.59 -14.74 -2.81
N VAL A 21 -3.22 -15.87 -3.16
CA VAL A 21 -3.47 -16.23 -4.57
C VAL A 21 -4.47 -15.27 -5.23
N PHE A 22 -5.49 -14.79 -4.51
CA PHE A 22 -6.37 -13.74 -5.04
C PHE A 22 -5.61 -12.43 -5.31
N ASP A 23 -4.71 -12.02 -4.42
CA ASP A 23 -3.88 -10.82 -4.63
C ASP A 23 -2.97 -10.98 -5.84
N ALA A 24 -2.31 -12.13 -5.97
CA ALA A 24 -1.50 -12.43 -7.16
C ALA A 24 -2.33 -12.46 -8.45
N THR A 25 -3.58 -12.95 -8.38
CA THR A 25 -4.51 -12.98 -9.52
C THR A 25 -4.89 -11.56 -9.93
N ARG A 26 -5.17 -10.67 -8.97
CA ARG A 26 -5.46 -9.26 -9.19
C ARG A 26 -4.27 -8.53 -9.81
N ASP A 27 -3.07 -8.75 -9.30
CA ASP A 27 -1.86 -8.11 -9.82
C ASP A 27 -1.57 -8.53 -11.27
N LEU A 28 -1.77 -9.82 -11.59
CA LEU A 28 -1.66 -10.31 -12.97
C LEU A 28 -2.76 -9.71 -13.86
N TYR A 29 -4.00 -9.66 -13.39
CA TYR A 29 -5.12 -9.04 -14.11
C TYR A 29 -4.81 -7.59 -14.49
N ASN A 30 -4.35 -6.79 -13.52
CA ASN A 30 -3.97 -5.39 -13.73
C ASN A 30 -2.79 -5.25 -14.70
N THR A 31 -1.81 -6.17 -14.62
CA THR A 31 -0.69 -6.22 -15.57
C THR A 31 -1.16 -6.49 -17.00
N LEU A 32 -2.05 -7.46 -17.19
CA LEU A 32 -2.61 -7.80 -18.50
C LEU A 32 -3.50 -6.68 -19.04
N ARG A 33 -4.32 -6.03 -18.20
CA ARG A 33 -5.16 -4.91 -18.60
C ARG A 33 -4.34 -3.72 -19.08
N ASN A 34 -3.25 -3.41 -18.37
CA ASN A 34 -2.29 -2.38 -18.81
C ASN A 34 -1.58 -2.75 -20.11
N LYS A 35 -1.32 -4.03 -20.36
CA LYS A 35 -0.77 -4.50 -21.62
C LYS A 35 -1.79 -4.37 -22.76
N GLU A 36 -3.03 -4.80 -22.56
CA GLU A 36 -4.12 -4.66 -23.52
C GLU A 36 -4.33 -3.20 -23.94
N LYS A 37 -4.30 -2.28 -22.97
CA LYS A 37 -4.35 -0.84 -23.22
C LYS A 37 -3.21 -0.40 -24.16
N ARG A 38 -1.96 -0.77 -23.85
CA ARG A 38 -0.79 -0.43 -24.68
C ARG A 38 -0.85 -1.04 -26.08
N ASP A 39 -1.31 -2.28 -26.21
CA ASP A 39 -1.45 -2.95 -27.50
C ASP A 39 -2.53 -2.28 -28.35
N TYR A 40 -3.61 -1.83 -27.73
CA TYR A 40 -4.65 -1.03 -28.39
C TYR A 40 -4.13 0.34 -28.87
N GLU A 41 -3.38 1.08 -28.04
CA GLU A 41 -2.74 2.35 -28.45
C GLU A 41 -1.78 2.13 -29.63
N SER A 42 -0.96 1.09 -29.56
CA SER A 42 -0.03 0.72 -30.63
C SER A 42 -0.76 0.39 -31.93
N SER A 43 -1.88 -0.34 -31.84
CA SER A 43 -2.74 -0.66 -32.98
C SER A 43 -3.33 0.61 -33.61
N LEU A 44 -3.82 1.57 -32.81
CA LEU A 44 -4.32 2.85 -33.32
C LEU A 44 -3.21 3.69 -33.97
N ARG A 45 -2.02 3.73 -33.37
CA ARG A 45 -0.86 4.40 -33.97
C ARG A 45 -0.49 3.80 -35.32
N SER A 46 -0.52 2.46 -35.45
CA SER A 46 -0.24 1.77 -36.71
C SER A 46 -1.28 2.09 -37.82
N LYS A 47 -2.51 2.45 -37.43
CA LYS A 47 -3.59 2.88 -38.33
C LYS A 47 -3.52 4.36 -38.71
N GLY A 48 -2.50 5.10 -38.26
CA GLY A 48 -2.29 6.51 -38.62
C GLY A 48 -3.11 7.51 -37.80
N TYR A 49 -3.67 7.09 -36.66
CA TYR A 49 -4.32 8.04 -35.75
C TYR A 49 -3.25 8.93 -35.09
N PRO A 50 -3.34 10.27 -35.22
CA PRO A 50 -2.34 11.18 -34.68
C PRO A 50 -2.38 11.23 -33.15
N ASP A 51 -1.20 11.19 -32.54
CA ASP A 51 -0.96 11.18 -31.09
C ASP A 51 -1.56 12.40 -30.37
N SER A 52 -1.80 13.49 -31.11
CA SER A 52 -2.36 14.75 -30.59
C SER A 52 -3.85 14.69 -30.26
N ARG A 53 -4.59 13.68 -30.76
CA ARG A 53 -5.92 13.40 -30.23
C ARG A 53 -5.68 12.47 -29.06
N ARG A 54 -5.58 13.04 -27.85
CA ARG A 54 -5.70 12.30 -26.59
C ARG A 54 -7.02 11.53 -26.72
N ILE A 55 -6.92 10.26 -27.09
CA ILE A 55 -8.06 9.37 -27.13
C ILE A 55 -8.46 9.29 -25.67
N GLU A 56 -9.51 10.03 -25.35
CA GLU A 56 -10.24 9.84 -24.12
C GLU A 56 -10.69 8.39 -24.22
N TYR A 57 -9.92 7.52 -23.56
CA TYR A 57 -10.41 6.24 -23.17
C TYR A 57 -11.67 6.57 -22.41
N VAL A 58 -12.81 6.36 -23.06
CA VAL A 58 -14.00 5.96 -22.34
C VAL A 58 -13.59 4.59 -21.79
N ASP A 59 -12.82 4.62 -20.69
CA ASP A 59 -12.84 3.55 -19.73
C ASP A 59 -14.32 3.45 -19.44
N ASP A 60 -14.97 2.42 -19.99
CA ASP A 60 -16.27 2.01 -19.53
C ASP A 60 -16.04 1.60 -18.07
N GLU A 61 -15.95 2.60 -17.18
CA GLU A 61 -15.69 2.48 -15.74
C GLU A 61 -16.72 1.57 -15.06
N ASP A 62 -17.79 1.22 -15.78
CA ASP A 62 -19.00 0.60 -15.28
C ASP A 62 -19.03 -0.94 -15.43
N PHE A 63 -18.09 -1.57 -16.16
CA PHE A 63 -18.17 -3.01 -16.43
C PHE A 63 -16.86 -3.79 -16.18
N GLY A 64 -16.64 -4.17 -14.92
CA GLY A 64 -15.89 -5.40 -14.60
C GLY A 64 -14.37 -5.26 -14.35
N SER A 65 -13.94 -4.07 -13.93
CA SER A 65 -12.63 -3.86 -13.30
C SER A 65 -12.46 -4.80 -12.10
N ASP A 66 -11.22 -5.25 -11.84
CA ASP A 66 -10.61 -5.77 -10.59
C ASP A 66 -11.55 -6.13 -9.40
N GLU A 67 -12.47 -5.24 -9.05
CA GLU A 67 -13.57 -5.36 -8.08
C GLU A 67 -14.17 -6.77 -7.96
N GLY A 68 -14.36 -7.50 -9.06
CA GLY A 68 -14.84 -8.89 -8.99
C GLY A 68 -13.95 -9.79 -8.14
N ILE A 69 -12.63 -9.70 -8.32
CA ILE A 69 -11.62 -10.47 -7.59
C ILE A 69 -11.59 -10.02 -6.12
N VAL A 70 -11.72 -8.72 -5.86
CA VAL A 70 -11.78 -8.15 -4.51
C VAL A 70 -13.02 -8.63 -3.77
N MET A 71 -14.17 -8.65 -4.45
CA MET A 71 -15.43 -9.12 -3.88
C MET A 71 -15.40 -10.63 -3.59
N ASP A 72 -14.81 -11.44 -4.48
CA ASP A 72 -14.61 -12.87 -4.25
C ASP A 72 -13.73 -13.11 -3.01
N LYS A 73 -12.61 -12.37 -2.90
CA LYS A 73 -11.71 -12.42 -1.74
C LYS A 73 -12.42 -12.02 -0.45
N ALA A 74 -13.19 -10.94 -0.49
CA ALA A 74 -13.94 -10.43 0.65
C ALA A 74 -15.02 -11.42 1.11
N ALA A 75 -15.70 -12.09 0.18
CA ALA A 75 -16.69 -13.12 0.50
C ALA A 75 -16.08 -14.32 1.24
N VAL A 76 -14.92 -14.81 0.79
CA VAL A 76 -14.18 -15.90 1.47
C VAL A 76 -13.75 -15.46 2.87
N THR A 77 -13.21 -14.25 3.01
CA THR A 77 -12.75 -13.69 4.29
C THR A 77 -13.90 -13.60 5.28
N ARG A 78 -15.02 -13.00 4.85
CA ARG A 78 -16.23 -12.87 5.67
C ARG A 78 -16.78 -14.22 6.11
N GLN A 79 -16.82 -15.20 5.21
CA GLN A 79 -17.32 -16.53 5.55
C GLN A 79 -16.42 -17.23 6.57
N PHE A 80 -15.10 -17.07 6.45
CA PHE A 80 -14.16 -17.60 7.43
C PHE A 80 -14.32 -16.92 8.80
N ASP A 81 -14.40 -15.59 8.82
CA ASP A 81 -14.55 -14.81 10.06
C ASP A 81 -15.85 -15.16 10.79
N ASN A 82 -16.97 -15.34 10.06
CA ASN A 82 -18.23 -15.78 10.65
C ASN A 82 -18.08 -17.13 11.35
N GLY A 83 -17.46 -18.12 10.69
CA GLY A 83 -17.24 -19.44 11.28
C GLY A 83 -16.30 -19.38 12.49
N LEU A 84 -15.27 -18.53 12.44
CA LEU A 84 -14.35 -18.33 13.56
C LEU A 84 -15.04 -17.67 14.77
N GLN A 85 -15.95 -16.72 14.54
CA GLN A 85 -16.74 -16.08 15.60
C GLN A 85 -17.70 -17.06 16.29
N GLU A 86 -18.34 -17.94 15.52
CA GLU A 86 -19.36 -18.86 16.05
C GLU A 86 -18.78 -20.12 16.71
N LEU A 87 -17.73 -20.70 16.11
CA LEU A 87 -17.17 -21.99 16.54
C LEU A 87 -15.77 -21.87 17.16
N GLY A 88 -15.16 -20.69 17.12
CA GLY A 88 -13.84 -20.44 17.69
C GLY A 88 -12.72 -21.19 16.97
N SER A 89 -11.66 -21.52 17.71
CA SER A 89 -10.44 -22.14 17.15
C SER A 89 -10.66 -23.53 16.54
N GLN A 90 -11.78 -24.21 16.83
CA GLN A 90 -12.08 -25.49 16.16
C GLN A 90 -12.39 -25.30 14.66
N PHE A 91 -12.90 -24.12 14.29
CA PHE A 91 -13.15 -23.78 12.89
C PHE A 91 -11.85 -23.50 12.13
N SER A 92 -10.85 -22.90 12.79
CA SER A 92 -9.53 -22.64 12.18
C SER A 92 -8.71 -23.90 11.96
N VAL A 93 -8.91 -24.94 12.78
CA VAL A 93 -8.36 -26.29 12.55
C VAL A 93 -9.07 -26.94 11.35
N GLY A 94 -10.40 -26.89 11.36
CA GLY A 94 -11.28 -27.43 10.33
C GLY A 94 -11.31 -28.96 10.25
N ASP A 95 -11.95 -29.48 9.20
CA ASP A 95 -12.01 -30.92 8.91
C ASP A 95 -11.26 -31.26 7.60
N VAL A 96 -10.92 -32.55 7.42
CA VAL A 96 -10.15 -33.03 6.25
C VAL A 96 -10.87 -32.75 4.93
N VAL A 97 -12.21 -32.76 4.93
CA VAL A 97 -13.04 -32.47 3.76
C VAL A 97 -12.82 -31.02 3.32
N SER A 98 -12.83 -30.09 4.27
CA SER A 98 -12.66 -28.66 4.03
C SER A 98 -11.24 -28.30 3.66
N GLN A 99 -10.26 -28.94 4.30
CA GLN A 99 -8.85 -28.81 3.94
C GLN A 99 -8.62 -29.23 2.48
N THR A 100 -9.13 -30.41 2.09
CA THR A 100 -9.02 -30.91 0.72
C THR A 100 -9.75 -30.00 -0.27
N GLY A 101 -10.95 -29.52 0.10
CA GLY A 101 -11.75 -28.61 -0.73
C GLY A 101 -11.04 -27.29 -1.00
N LEU A 102 -10.52 -26.62 0.05
CA LEU A 102 -9.79 -25.36 -0.09
C LEU A 102 -8.48 -25.55 -0.87
N GLN A 103 -7.73 -26.62 -0.59
CA GLN A 103 -6.50 -26.92 -1.32
C GLN A 103 -6.77 -27.15 -2.81
N ALA A 104 -7.87 -27.80 -3.18
CA ALA A 104 -8.27 -27.97 -4.57
C ALA A 104 -8.54 -26.62 -5.27
N GLN A 105 -9.18 -25.66 -4.57
CA GLN A 105 -9.42 -24.32 -5.13
C GLN A 105 -8.11 -23.53 -5.30
N ILE A 106 -7.19 -23.60 -4.32
CA ILE A 106 -5.86 -22.98 -4.41
C ILE A 106 -5.12 -23.50 -5.65
N ILE A 107 -5.05 -24.82 -5.82
CA ILE A 107 -4.35 -25.45 -6.95
C ILE A 107 -4.99 -25.05 -8.28
N THR A 108 -6.33 -25.04 -8.34
CA THR A 108 -7.06 -24.69 -9.56
C THR A 108 -6.79 -23.26 -9.97
N LEU A 109 -6.90 -22.30 -9.04
CA LEU A 109 -6.65 -20.88 -9.32
C LEU A 109 -5.18 -20.61 -9.66
N GLN A 110 -4.24 -21.21 -8.92
CA GLN A 110 -2.81 -21.11 -9.21
C GLN A 110 -2.46 -21.69 -10.59
N SER A 111 -3.08 -22.79 -11.00
CA SER A 111 -2.87 -23.38 -12.32
C SER A 111 -3.27 -22.41 -13.44
N VAL A 112 -4.42 -21.74 -13.32
CA VAL A 112 -4.85 -20.72 -14.30
C VAL A 112 -3.90 -19.52 -14.28
N LEU A 113 -3.49 -19.06 -13.10
CA LEU A 113 -2.56 -17.94 -12.95
C LEU A 113 -1.21 -18.23 -13.61
N VAL A 114 -0.60 -19.37 -13.30
CA VAL A 114 0.70 -19.79 -13.85
C VAL A 114 0.62 -20.02 -15.35
N THR A 115 -0.43 -20.68 -15.83
CA THR A 115 -0.64 -20.92 -17.26
C THR A 115 -0.77 -19.59 -18.01
N THR A 116 -1.57 -18.66 -17.49
CA THR A 116 -1.76 -17.34 -18.11
C THR A 116 -0.47 -16.53 -18.08
N PHE A 117 0.28 -16.56 -16.98
CA PHE A 117 1.55 -15.85 -16.87
C PHE A 117 2.62 -16.39 -17.81
N LEU A 118 2.82 -17.71 -17.85
CA LEU A 118 3.89 -18.33 -18.63
C LEU A 118 3.57 -18.39 -20.13
N TYR A 119 2.33 -18.76 -20.48
CA TYR A 119 1.97 -19.04 -21.87
C TYR A 119 1.12 -17.94 -22.51
N GLY A 120 0.53 -17.03 -21.72
CA GLY A 120 -0.26 -15.90 -22.21
C GLY A 120 0.48 -15.00 -23.21
N PRO A 121 1.77 -14.66 -23.00
CA PRO A 121 2.54 -13.87 -23.97
C PRO A 121 2.74 -14.56 -25.33
N THR A 122 2.78 -15.90 -25.35
CA THR A 122 2.95 -16.72 -26.55
C THR A 122 1.63 -17.24 -27.13
N SER A 123 0.52 -17.04 -26.41
CA SER A 123 -0.79 -17.52 -26.84
C SER A 123 -1.27 -16.77 -28.07
N ARG A 124 -2.04 -17.47 -28.91
CA ARG A 124 -2.77 -16.86 -30.03
C ARG A 124 -4.04 -16.15 -29.59
N ASP A 125 -4.48 -16.41 -28.35
CA ASP A 125 -5.70 -15.84 -27.81
C ASP A 125 -5.52 -14.36 -27.46
N PRO A 126 -6.53 -13.52 -27.70
CA PRO A 126 -6.47 -12.11 -27.32
C PRO A 126 -6.36 -11.94 -25.81
N ILE A 127 -5.76 -10.84 -25.35
CA ILE A 127 -5.57 -10.54 -23.93
C ILE A 127 -6.94 -10.49 -23.19
N SER A 128 -7.99 -9.99 -23.85
CA SER A 128 -9.36 -10.00 -23.33
C SER A 128 -9.85 -11.40 -22.94
N HIS A 129 -9.50 -12.43 -23.71
CA HIS A 129 -9.85 -13.82 -23.39
C HIS A 129 -9.11 -14.31 -22.14
N GLN A 130 -7.83 -13.95 -21.99
CA GLN A 130 -7.02 -14.27 -20.81
C GLN A 130 -7.57 -13.58 -19.55
N LEU A 131 -7.94 -12.30 -19.66
CA LEU A 131 -8.58 -11.54 -18.58
C LEU A 131 -9.92 -12.18 -18.16
N ALA A 132 -10.77 -12.54 -19.12
CA ALA A 132 -12.04 -13.22 -18.84
C ALA A 132 -11.83 -14.58 -18.17
N GLY A 133 -10.81 -15.34 -18.60
CA GLY A 133 -10.43 -16.61 -17.98
C GLY A 133 -10.00 -16.45 -16.52
N LEU A 134 -9.17 -15.44 -16.22
CA LEU A 134 -8.76 -15.13 -14.85
C LEU A 134 -9.95 -14.74 -13.96
N LEU A 135 -10.85 -13.88 -14.44
CA LEU A 135 -12.04 -13.48 -13.69
C LEU A 135 -12.99 -14.66 -13.44
N ALA A 136 -13.19 -15.51 -14.45
CA ALA A 136 -14.02 -16.70 -14.29
C ALA A 136 -13.42 -17.69 -13.27
N ALA A 137 -12.10 -17.89 -13.32
CA ALA A 137 -11.39 -18.75 -12.37
C ALA A 137 -11.43 -18.18 -10.94
N SER A 138 -11.22 -16.88 -10.78
CA SER A 138 -11.37 -16.17 -9.49
C SER A 138 -12.76 -16.41 -8.89
N ARG A 139 -13.81 -16.16 -9.68
CA ARG A 139 -15.20 -16.31 -9.24
C ARG A 139 -15.53 -17.75 -8.86
N ALA A 140 -15.09 -18.71 -9.67
CA ALA A 140 -15.28 -20.12 -9.38
C ALA A 140 -14.59 -20.53 -8.08
N ALA A 141 -13.33 -20.09 -7.87
CA ALA A 141 -12.58 -20.38 -6.65
C ALA A 141 -13.21 -19.71 -5.42
N GLY A 142 -13.66 -18.45 -5.54
CA GLY A 142 -14.31 -17.71 -4.47
C GLY A 142 -15.62 -18.36 -4.02
N THR A 143 -16.52 -18.62 -4.96
CA THR A 143 -17.81 -19.29 -4.69
C THR A 143 -17.63 -20.68 -4.09
N ALA A 144 -16.77 -21.52 -4.68
CA ALA A 144 -16.51 -22.85 -4.16
C ALA A 144 -15.86 -22.84 -2.76
N SER A 145 -15.00 -21.86 -2.47
CA SER A 145 -14.37 -21.74 -1.14
C SER A 145 -15.35 -21.29 -0.07
N VAL A 146 -16.28 -20.37 -0.40
CA VAL A 146 -17.39 -20.00 0.49
C VAL A 146 -18.27 -21.21 0.77
N ASP A 147 -18.60 -22.00 -0.25
CA ASP A 147 -19.39 -23.23 -0.09
C ASP A 147 -18.69 -24.22 0.83
N VAL A 148 -17.38 -24.47 0.63
CA VAL A 148 -16.58 -25.36 1.48
C VAL A 148 -16.61 -24.91 2.95
N LEU A 149 -16.39 -23.62 3.22
CA LEU A 149 -16.41 -23.06 4.57
C LEU A 149 -17.81 -23.10 5.20
N SER A 150 -18.87 -22.86 4.42
CA SER A 150 -20.26 -22.95 4.90
C SER A 150 -20.64 -24.39 5.28
N GLU A 151 -20.19 -25.37 4.49
CA GLU A 151 -20.45 -26.79 4.75
C GLU A 151 -19.65 -27.26 5.98
N GLN A 152 -18.42 -26.77 6.16
CA GLN A 152 -17.63 -26.99 7.38
C GLN A 152 -18.39 -26.51 8.61
N HIS A 153 -18.89 -25.27 8.55
CA HIS A 153 -19.65 -24.67 9.63
C HIS A 153 -20.85 -25.55 10.00
N ARG A 154 -21.64 -25.98 9.00
CA ARG A 154 -22.81 -26.84 9.23
C ARG A 154 -22.44 -28.18 9.88
N ARG A 155 -21.31 -28.78 9.52
CA ARG A 155 -20.83 -30.04 10.11
C ARG A 155 -20.32 -29.91 11.54
N GLN A 156 -19.74 -28.76 11.90
CA GLN A 156 -19.16 -28.52 13.22
C GLN A 156 -20.17 -27.94 14.23
N ALA A 157 -21.22 -27.24 13.76
CA ALA A 157 -22.29 -26.70 14.60
C ALA A 157 -22.98 -27.73 15.56
N PRO A 158 -23.31 -28.98 15.15
CA PRO A 158 -24.02 -29.92 16.03
C PRO A 158 -23.13 -30.59 17.10
N VAL A 159 -21.82 -30.35 17.11
CA VAL A 159 -20.89 -30.97 18.07
C VAL A 159 -20.92 -30.27 19.43
N PHE A 160 -21.43 -29.04 19.50
CA PHE A 160 -21.63 -28.37 20.78
C PHE A 160 -22.92 -28.91 21.43
N PRO A 161 -22.85 -29.63 22.57
CA PRO A 161 -24.06 -29.95 23.32
C PRO A 161 -24.77 -28.62 23.60
N PRO A 162 -26.10 -28.53 23.37
CA PRO A 162 -26.83 -27.31 23.61
C PRO A 162 -26.50 -26.87 25.03
N ALA A 163 -25.80 -25.74 25.16
CA ALA A 163 -25.43 -25.19 26.46
C ALA A 163 -26.70 -25.25 27.30
N PRO A 164 -26.68 -25.90 28.48
CA PRO A 164 -27.88 -26.09 29.27
C PRO A 164 -28.47 -24.70 29.46
N ARG A 165 -29.59 -24.44 28.76
CA ARG A 165 -30.31 -23.18 28.89
C ARG A 165 -30.57 -23.09 30.37
N SER A 166 -29.84 -22.20 31.03
CA SER A 166 -30.11 -21.82 32.40
C SER A 166 -31.57 -21.43 32.37
N THR A 167 -32.41 -22.33 32.91
CA THR A 167 -33.81 -22.12 33.16
C THR A 167 -33.84 -21.00 34.18
N ARG A 168 -33.72 -19.78 33.69
CA ARG A 168 -33.88 -18.56 34.45
C ARG A 168 -35.34 -18.60 34.87
N SER A 169 -35.50 -19.00 36.13
CA SER A 169 -36.73 -19.14 36.85
C SER A 169 -37.67 -17.99 36.49
N HIS A 170 -38.86 -18.35 36.04
CA HIS A 170 -39.99 -17.43 35.98
C HIS A 170 -40.22 -16.83 37.37
N SER A 171 -39.72 -15.63 37.63
CA SER A 171 -40.21 -14.78 38.70
C SER A 171 -41.48 -14.09 38.23
N VAL A 172 -42.58 -14.73 38.62
CA VAL A 172 -43.95 -14.24 38.73
C VAL A 172 -44.04 -12.74 39.07
N SER A 173 -44.81 -12.02 38.23
CA SER A 173 -45.78 -10.96 38.56
C SER A 173 -45.55 -10.10 39.81
N GLN A 174 -45.40 -8.79 39.62
CA GLN A 174 -46.25 -7.80 40.31
C GLN A 174 -46.58 -6.60 39.41
N LYS A 175 -47.88 -6.26 39.44
CA LYS A 175 -48.56 -5.10 38.82
C LYS A 175 -48.26 -3.79 39.57
N ALA A 176 -48.50 -2.69 38.84
CA ALA A 176 -49.14 -1.40 39.21
C ALA A 176 -48.22 -0.16 39.07
N PRO A 177 -48.79 1.07 38.97
CA PRO A 177 -49.92 1.56 38.16
C PRO A 177 -49.52 2.82 37.31
N PRO A 178 -50.41 3.39 36.48
CA PRO A 178 -50.13 4.61 35.70
C PRO A 178 -50.46 5.87 36.51
N TYR A 179 -49.76 7.00 36.30
CA TYR A 179 -50.23 8.41 36.43
C TYR A 179 -49.09 9.44 36.21
N PRO A 180 -49.37 10.76 35.99
CA PRO A 180 -48.81 11.54 34.89
C PRO A 180 -47.88 12.72 35.28
N VAL A 181 -47.25 13.29 34.24
CA VAL A 181 -46.78 14.67 33.98
C VAL A 181 -46.80 15.69 35.13
N THR A 182 -45.64 16.29 35.44
CA THR A 182 -45.41 17.77 35.36
C THR A 182 -43.93 18.15 35.51
N SER A 183 -43.65 19.29 34.89
CA SER A 183 -42.44 20.10 34.73
C SER A 183 -41.64 20.42 35.99
N ALA A 184 -40.32 20.58 35.86
CA ALA A 184 -39.59 21.85 36.11
C ALA A 184 -38.08 21.62 36.28
N SER A 185 -37.33 22.37 35.46
CA SER A 185 -36.15 23.19 35.76
C SER A 185 -35.19 22.83 36.91
N SER A 186 -33.90 22.97 36.56
CA SER A 186 -32.81 23.61 37.32
C SER A 186 -31.74 22.73 37.97
N ALA A 187 -30.53 22.96 37.44
CA ALA A 187 -29.29 23.30 38.13
C ALA A 187 -28.41 22.20 38.75
N SER A 188 -27.20 22.13 38.17
CA SER A 188 -25.88 22.14 38.83
C SER A 188 -25.56 21.12 39.93
N THR A 189 -24.56 20.29 39.66
CA THR A 189 -23.45 19.93 40.58
C THR A 189 -22.24 19.57 39.69
N ALA A 190 -21.13 20.33 39.66
CA ALA A 190 -20.11 20.54 40.68
C ALA A 190 -19.32 19.28 41.06
N LEU A 191 -18.07 19.24 40.58
CA LEU A 191 -16.84 18.84 41.30
C LEU A 191 -16.96 17.69 42.31
N VAL A 192 -16.43 16.52 41.94
CA VAL A 192 -15.85 15.59 42.92
C VAL A 192 -14.46 15.15 42.49
N LYS A 193 -13.52 15.59 43.32
CA LYS A 193 -12.13 15.20 43.46
C LYS A 193 -12.05 13.81 44.11
N SER A 194 -11.32 12.89 43.50
CA SER A 194 -10.82 11.66 44.14
C SER A 194 -9.46 11.33 43.53
N LYS A 195 -8.34 11.72 44.17
CA LYS A 195 -7.63 11.06 45.28
C LYS A 195 -7.06 9.70 44.86
N ALA A 196 -5.78 9.75 44.46
CA ALA A 196 -4.90 8.60 44.29
C ALA A 196 -4.70 7.83 45.60
N PRO A 197 -4.32 6.54 45.48
CA PRO A 197 -3.33 5.96 46.36
C PRO A 197 -2.16 5.33 45.59
N THR A 198 -0.98 5.85 45.89
CA THR A 198 0.24 5.14 46.31
C THR A 198 0.50 3.70 45.84
N LEU A 199 1.58 3.58 45.05
CA LEU A 199 2.76 2.72 45.26
C LEU A 199 2.52 1.24 45.63
N TYR A 200 2.68 0.37 44.65
CA TYR A 200 3.38 -0.90 44.84
C TYR A 200 4.44 -1.07 43.76
N ALA A 201 5.69 -1.19 44.22
CA ALA A 201 6.82 -1.65 43.44
C ALA A 201 6.69 -3.17 43.25
N ALA A 202 6.70 -3.64 42.01
CA ALA A 202 6.85 -5.04 41.68
C ALA A 202 8.18 -5.23 40.95
N GLN A 203 9.09 -5.91 41.63
CA GLN A 203 10.37 -6.39 41.12
C GLN A 203 10.13 -7.34 39.95
N THR A 204 10.75 -7.07 38.80
CA THR A 204 10.83 -8.01 37.69
C THR A 204 12.01 -8.94 37.90
N THR A 205 11.74 -10.15 38.36
CA THR A 205 12.68 -11.26 38.34
C THR A 205 12.87 -11.75 36.90
N ILE A 206 14.10 -11.56 36.42
CA ILE A 206 14.64 -12.20 35.22
C ILE A 206 14.65 -13.71 35.48
N LEU A 207 13.89 -14.47 34.66
CA LEU A 207 14.02 -15.92 34.56
C LEU A 207 14.49 -16.27 33.15
N ASP A 208 15.77 -16.57 33.12
CA ASP A 208 16.53 -17.18 32.04
C ASP A 208 16.10 -18.65 31.93
N LEU A 209 15.24 -18.98 30.96
CA LEU A 209 14.84 -20.37 30.69
C LEU A 209 15.19 -20.77 29.26
N SER A 210 16.14 -21.68 29.24
CA SER A 210 16.87 -22.22 28.10
C SER A 210 15.97 -22.99 27.13
N ARG A 211 16.17 -22.74 25.84
CA ARG A 211 15.58 -23.48 24.72
C ARG A 211 16.12 -24.92 24.68
N PRO A 212 15.28 -25.97 24.58
CA PRO A 212 15.74 -27.33 24.36
C PRO A 212 16.30 -27.49 22.95
N LYS A 213 17.53 -28.00 22.87
CA LYS A 213 18.25 -28.30 21.63
C LYS A 213 17.88 -29.72 21.20
N THR A 214 17.18 -29.86 20.07
CA THR A 214 16.84 -31.15 19.49
C THR A 214 18.09 -31.83 18.91
N GLN A 215 18.29 -33.06 19.34
CA GLN A 215 19.38 -33.97 18.99
C GLN A 215 19.13 -34.51 17.58
N ARG A 216 20.00 -34.18 16.63
CA ARG A 216 19.99 -34.74 15.27
C ARG A 216 21.20 -35.65 15.14
N THR A 217 20.94 -36.95 15.00
CA THR A 217 21.92 -38.01 14.79
C THR A 217 22.49 -37.94 13.37
N ASP A 218 23.80 -37.76 13.31
CA ASP A 218 24.81 -38.38 12.44
C ASP A 218 24.45 -38.73 10.98
N THR A 219 25.17 -38.10 10.06
CA THR A 219 25.86 -38.79 8.96
C THR A 219 26.99 -37.89 8.39
N GLU A 220 28.21 -38.26 8.78
CA GLU A 220 29.47 -38.21 7.99
C GLU A 220 30.04 -36.86 7.52
N SER A 221 30.93 -36.32 8.35
CA SER A 221 32.34 -36.01 8.07
C SER A 221 32.81 -35.78 6.62
N THR A 222 33.20 -34.54 6.31
CA THR A 222 34.58 -34.27 5.89
C THR A 222 35.07 -32.94 6.45
N SER A 223 36.15 -33.04 7.20
CA SER A 223 36.87 -32.01 7.92
C SER A 223 37.69 -31.13 6.98
N PHE A 224 37.64 -29.81 7.17
CA PHE A 224 38.81 -28.96 6.98
C PHE A 224 38.93 -28.02 8.18
N SER A 225 39.95 -28.26 8.97
CA SER A 225 40.34 -27.44 10.12
C SER A 225 41.25 -26.32 9.63
N GLY A 226 40.92 -25.08 10.02
CA GLY A 226 41.78 -23.91 9.92
C GLY A 226 41.31 -22.87 10.95
N PRO A 227 42.12 -22.54 11.97
CA PRO A 227 41.71 -21.78 13.14
C PRO A 227 41.91 -20.27 12.96
N THR A 228 41.31 -19.50 13.86
CA THR A 228 41.44 -18.03 14.08
C THR A 228 40.52 -17.12 13.26
N SER A 229 39.42 -16.70 13.88
CA SER A 229 39.22 -15.27 14.12
C SER A 229 38.40 -15.09 15.39
N TYR A 230 39.04 -14.43 16.35
CA TYR A 230 38.45 -13.85 17.54
C TYR A 230 37.18 -13.06 17.20
N GLY A 231 36.26 -13.02 18.17
CA GLY A 231 34.93 -12.44 18.04
C GLY A 231 34.93 -11.09 17.33
N ALA A 232 34.21 -11.03 16.20
CA ALA A 232 33.66 -9.78 15.75
C ALA A 232 32.54 -9.42 16.73
N ASP A 233 32.89 -8.65 17.76
CA ASP A 233 31.98 -7.63 18.26
C ASP A 233 31.56 -6.82 17.03
N THR A 234 30.46 -7.23 16.41
CA THR A 234 29.84 -6.49 15.33
C THR A 234 29.33 -5.22 15.99
N THR A 235 30.16 -4.18 15.97
CA THR A 235 29.69 -2.81 16.06
C THR A 235 28.41 -2.73 15.24
N PRO A 236 27.28 -2.28 15.84
CA PRO A 236 25.97 -2.35 15.21
C PRO A 236 26.12 -1.75 13.81
N ARG A 237 26.03 -2.61 12.80
CA ARG A 237 26.36 -2.26 11.42
C ARG A 237 25.61 -0.97 11.10
N ASP A 238 26.35 0.07 10.73
CA ASP A 238 25.75 1.33 10.34
C ASP A 238 24.70 1.03 9.27
N ARG A 239 23.44 1.26 9.63
CA ARG A 239 22.28 0.85 8.83
C ARG A 239 22.23 1.59 7.49
N TYR A 240 22.95 2.70 7.43
CA TYR A 240 23.17 3.59 6.31
C TYR A 240 24.62 3.51 5.86
N CYS A 241 24.88 3.86 4.60
CA CYS A 241 26.25 4.12 4.16
C CYS A 241 26.86 5.29 4.96
N LEU A 242 28.18 5.26 5.19
CA LEU A 242 28.85 6.32 5.97
C LEU A 242 28.63 7.72 5.38
N TYR A 243 28.65 7.85 4.04
CA TYR A 243 28.32 9.12 3.38
C TYR A 243 26.85 9.53 3.61
N ALA A 244 25.92 8.58 3.57
CA ALA A 244 24.51 8.85 3.82
C ALA A 244 24.27 9.30 5.27
N ALA A 245 24.92 8.64 6.23
CA ALA A 245 24.89 9.02 7.65
C ALA A 245 25.50 10.41 7.89
N ASP A 246 26.57 10.77 7.16
CA ASP A 246 27.17 12.10 7.22
C ASP A 246 26.19 13.19 6.76
N LEU A 247 25.51 12.97 5.63
CA LEU A 247 24.49 13.89 5.13
C LEU A 247 23.28 14.02 6.08
N GLN A 248 22.95 12.97 6.84
CA GLN A 248 21.92 13.04 7.88
C GLN A 248 22.35 13.90 9.07
N ARG A 249 23.64 13.88 9.46
CA ARG A 249 24.19 14.67 10.58
C ARG A 249 24.45 16.12 10.21
N HIS A 250 24.71 16.41 8.93
CA HIS A 250 25.07 17.73 8.45
C HIS A 250 24.06 18.22 7.40
N PRO A 251 22.93 18.82 7.83
CA PRO A 251 21.86 19.22 6.91
C PRO A 251 22.28 20.22 5.84
N ASN A 252 23.25 21.09 6.15
CA ASN A 252 23.79 22.09 5.22
C ASN A 252 24.89 21.56 4.27
N GLN A 253 25.32 20.30 4.40
CA GLN A 253 26.34 19.73 3.51
C GLN A 253 25.77 19.57 2.10
N SER A 254 26.50 19.95 1.05
CA SER A 254 26.05 19.71 -0.32
C SER A 254 26.25 18.25 -0.75
N LEU A 255 25.49 17.82 -1.77
CA LEU A 255 25.76 16.53 -2.43
C LEU A 255 27.12 16.57 -3.15
N ALA A 256 27.82 15.44 -3.13
CA ALA A 256 29.10 15.29 -3.78
C ALA A 256 28.96 15.45 -5.31
N PRO A 257 29.98 16.00 -6.00
CA PRO A 257 29.95 16.17 -7.46
C PRO A 257 29.74 14.86 -8.24
N SER A 258 30.16 13.71 -7.70
CA SER A 258 29.93 12.40 -8.30
C SER A 258 28.44 12.08 -8.47
N ILE A 259 27.57 12.68 -7.66
CA ILE A 259 26.12 12.49 -7.67
C ILE A 259 25.43 13.55 -8.54
N THR A 260 25.94 14.78 -8.55
CA THR A 260 25.27 15.90 -9.24
C THR A 260 25.69 16.09 -10.70
N ASN A 261 26.92 15.71 -11.05
CA ASN A 261 27.51 16.06 -12.35
C ASN A 261 27.71 14.85 -13.28
N THR A 262 27.51 13.63 -12.79
CA THR A 262 27.73 12.39 -13.55
C THR A 262 26.40 11.88 -14.09
N SER A 263 26.35 11.37 -15.33
CA SER A 263 25.15 10.75 -15.90
C SER A 263 24.69 9.49 -15.16
N ALA A 264 25.61 8.79 -14.49
CA ALA A 264 25.36 7.66 -13.59
C ALA A 264 25.86 8.01 -12.18
N PRO A 265 25.01 8.62 -11.33
CA PRO A 265 25.35 9.01 -9.97
C PRO A 265 25.80 7.83 -9.11
N TYR A 266 26.97 7.95 -8.48
CA TYR A 266 27.47 6.94 -7.54
C TYR A 266 27.87 7.56 -6.20
N CYS A 267 27.76 6.76 -5.15
CA CYS A 267 28.14 7.15 -3.80
C CYS A 267 29.67 7.29 -3.69
N PRO A 268 30.20 8.42 -3.19
CA PRO A 268 31.66 8.62 -3.08
C PRO A 268 32.32 7.70 -2.05
N HIS A 269 31.56 7.11 -1.12
CA HIS A 269 32.09 6.25 -0.07
C HIS A 269 32.11 4.77 -0.49
N CYS A 270 30.94 4.19 -0.79
CA CYS A 270 30.83 2.78 -1.15
C CYS A 270 30.96 2.50 -2.65
N THR A 271 31.09 3.53 -3.49
CA THR A 271 31.21 3.46 -4.96
C THR A 271 30.01 2.86 -5.69
N ARG A 272 28.91 2.57 -4.99
CA ARG A 272 27.69 1.99 -5.56
C ARG A 272 26.92 3.01 -6.41
N ASP A 273 26.35 2.53 -7.52
CA ASP A 273 25.41 3.29 -8.34
C ASP A 273 24.10 3.52 -7.57
N LEU A 274 23.64 4.78 -7.56
CA LEU A 274 22.47 5.21 -6.82
C LEU A 274 21.18 5.21 -7.66
N ASN A 275 21.25 4.88 -8.96
CA ASN A 275 20.11 4.88 -9.87
C ASN A 275 19.29 6.18 -9.84
N LEU A 276 19.99 7.32 -9.67
CA LEU A 276 19.39 8.65 -9.65
C LEU A 276 19.58 9.32 -11.01
N SER A 277 18.66 10.21 -11.37
CA SER A 277 18.89 11.15 -12.46
C SER A 277 19.37 12.49 -11.89
N PRO A 278 20.55 13.00 -12.28
CA PRO A 278 21.02 14.32 -11.84
C PRO A 278 20.02 15.41 -12.18
N GLY A 279 19.75 16.31 -11.22
CA GLY A 279 18.86 17.44 -11.41
C GLY A 279 17.36 17.12 -11.51
N LYS A 280 16.98 15.83 -11.49
CA LYS A 280 15.59 15.41 -11.31
C LYS A 280 15.22 15.39 -9.83
N SER A 281 13.91 15.38 -9.57
CA SER A 281 13.29 15.28 -8.26
C SER A 281 11.97 14.55 -8.40
N TRP A 282 11.47 13.95 -7.33
CA TRP A 282 10.15 13.32 -7.32
C TRP A 282 9.12 14.28 -6.76
N GLU A 283 7.88 14.15 -7.23
CA GLU A 283 6.74 14.93 -6.76
C GLU A 283 5.70 13.96 -6.24
N ILE A 284 5.20 14.23 -5.03
CA ILE A 284 4.15 13.45 -4.39
C ILE A 284 3.03 14.40 -3.98
N SER A 285 1.78 14.00 -4.24
CA SER A 285 0.61 14.75 -3.82
C SER A 285 -0.11 14.00 -2.71
N LYS A 286 -0.51 14.72 -1.66
CA LYS A 286 -1.39 14.22 -0.60
C LYS A 286 -2.52 15.18 -0.34
N ASP A 287 -3.68 14.62 -0.03
CA ASP A 287 -4.85 15.36 0.43
C ASP A 287 -4.72 15.63 1.95
N ASP A 288 -4.81 16.90 2.33
CA ASP A 288 -4.81 17.40 3.71
C ASP A 288 -6.08 18.23 3.93
N GLU A 289 -7.03 17.69 4.71
CA GLU A 289 -8.30 18.38 4.99
C GLU A 289 -9.07 18.86 3.73
N GLY A 290 -8.97 18.13 2.62
CA GLY A 290 -9.61 18.48 1.35
C GLY A 290 -8.78 19.40 0.45
N VAL A 291 -7.55 19.71 0.83
CA VAL A 291 -6.58 20.48 0.04
C VAL A 291 -5.47 19.55 -0.43
N GLU A 292 -5.32 19.41 -1.75
CA GLU A 292 -4.20 18.68 -2.32
C GLU A 292 -2.89 19.49 -2.17
N ARG A 293 -1.96 18.96 -1.40
CA ARG A 293 -0.62 19.51 -1.16
C ARG A 293 0.42 18.69 -1.92
N THR A 294 1.26 19.37 -2.69
CA THR A 294 2.30 18.72 -3.50
C THR A 294 3.67 18.95 -2.88
N PHE A 295 4.44 17.88 -2.68
CA PHE A 295 5.78 17.90 -2.12
C PHE A 295 6.81 17.43 -3.13
N ARG A 296 7.94 18.14 -3.20
CA ARG A 296 9.07 17.80 -4.06
C ARG A 296 10.19 17.17 -3.23
N ILE A 297 10.42 15.88 -3.43
CA ILE A 297 11.50 15.11 -2.80
C ILE A 297 12.78 15.30 -3.61
N GLN A 298 13.81 15.86 -2.96
CA GLN A 298 15.10 16.11 -3.60
C GLN A 298 15.98 14.84 -3.62
N ASN A 299 16.93 14.77 -4.57
CA ASN A 299 17.92 13.68 -4.61
C ASN A 299 18.66 13.49 -3.28
N ARG A 300 18.87 14.58 -2.52
CA ARG A 300 19.57 14.54 -1.23
C ARG A 300 18.87 13.65 -0.20
N PHE A 301 17.54 13.68 -0.15
CA PHE A 301 16.74 12.79 0.67
C PHE A 301 17.00 11.31 0.34
N VAL A 302 17.01 10.98 -0.96
CA VAL A 302 17.23 9.61 -1.41
C VAL A 302 18.64 9.12 -1.06
N VAL A 303 19.64 9.98 -1.19
CA VAL A 303 21.03 9.66 -0.82
C VAL A 303 21.16 9.46 0.69
N LYS A 304 20.48 10.26 1.53
CA LYS A 304 20.43 10.05 2.98
C LYS A 304 19.88 8.67 3.35
N CYS A 305 19.01 8.09 2.53
CA CYS A 305 18.43 6.77 2.75
C CYS A 305 19.34 5.61 2.31
N HIS A 306 20.46 5.87 1.63
CA HIS A 306 21.29 4.84 0.99
C HIS A 306 22.01 3.91 1.99
N ARG A 307 22.15 2.63 1.62
CA ARG A 307 22.81 1.59 2.42
C ARG A 307 24.06 0.99 1.76
N ASP A 308 25.04 0.61 2.58
CA ASP A 308 26.30 -0.04 2.18
C ASP A 308 26.28 -1.58 2.29
N GLY A 309 25.08 -2.20 2.25
CA GLY A 309 24.92 -3.66 2.37
C GLY A 309 25.11 -4.39 1.04
N ALA A 310 25.44 -5.69 1.04
CA ALA A 310 25.60 -6.48 -0.19
C ALA A 310 24.37 -6.43 -1.11
N ASP A 311 23.18 -6.40 -0.51
CA ASP A 311 21.89 -6.37 -1.22
C ASP A 311 21.59 -5.00 -1.86
N GLY A 312 22.39 -3.97 -1.57
CA GLY A 312 22.03 -2.60 -1.94
C GLY A 312 20.79 -2.10 -1.21
N GLY A 313 20.14 -1.09 -1.78
CA GLY A 313 18.86 -0.59 -1.30
C GLY A 313 18.94 0.64 -0.39
N TYR A 314 17.77 0.96 0.17
CA TYR A 314 17.48 2.21 0.86
C TYR A 314 16.72 1.94 2.14
N MET A 315 17.09 2.58 3.24
CA MET A 315 16.33 2.57 4.48
C MET A 315 15.68 3.94 4.66
N CYS A 316 14.38 3.98 4.93
CA CYS A 316 13.66 5.24 5.03
C CYS A 316 14.11 6.02 6.28
N VAL A 317 14.65 7.22 6.09
CA VAL A 317 15.07 8.10 7.20
C VAL A 317 13.87 8.52 8.06
N LEU A 318 12.69 8.70 7.46
CA LEU A 318 11.49 9.06 8.21
C LEU A 318 11.06 7.93 9.16
N CYS A 319 11.01 6.68 8.69
CA CYS A 319 10.77 5.51 9.54
C CYS A 319 11.74 5.48 10.74
N SER A 320 13.03 5.68 10.49
CA SER A 320 14.05 5.63 11.55
C SER A 320 13.92 6.73 12.60
N ARG A 321 13.27 7.86 12.30
CA ARG A 321 13.00 8.93 13.27
C ARG A 321 11.71 8.72 14.05
N SER A 322 10.74 8.08 13.42
CA SER A 322 9.41 7.82 14.01
C SER A 322 9.38 6.62 14.97
N ASP A 323 10.51 5.95 15.21
CA ASP A 323 10.61 4.64 15.91
C ASP A 323 9.66 3.56 15.33
N ILE A 324 9.21 3.75 14.09
CA ILE A 324 8.44 2.77 13.33
C ILE A 324 9.42 1.71 12.80
N THR A 325 8.94 0.48 12.65
CA THR A 325 9.70 -0.65 12.10
C THR A 325 10.54 -0.22 10.89
N GLU A 326 11.85 -0.43 10.99
CA GLU A 326 12.81 -0.09 9.93
C GLU A 326 12.42 -0.76 8.62
N THR A 327 11.96 0.05 7.68
CA THR A 327 11.57 -0.43 6.35
C THR A 327 12.75 -0.28 5.39
N VAL A 328 13.12 -1.38 4.75
CA VAL A 328 14.18 -1.42 3.72
C VAL A 328 13.52 -1.57 2.35
N CYS A 329 13.78 -0.61 1.48
CA CYS A 329 13.33 -0.56 0.10
C CYS A 329 14.44 -1.04 -0.84
N GLY A 330 14.11 -1.88 -1.83
CA GLY A 330 15.09 -2.44 -2.76
C GLY A 330 15.69 -1.41 -3.73
N ASP A 331 14.89 -0.42 -4.15
CA ASP A 331 15.30 0.63 -5.09
C ASP A 331 14.69 2.00 -4.72
N VAL A 332 15.07 3.03 -5.49
CA VAL A 332 14.60 4.40 -5.28
C VAL A 332 13.08 4.50 -5.45
N ARG A 333 12.50 3.78 -6.42
CA ARG A 333 11.06 3.83 -6.71
C ARG A 333 10.25 3.25 -5.55
N ALA A 334 10.69 2.14 -4.98
CA ALA A 334 10.12 1.54 -3.79
C ALA A 334 10.22 2.48 -2.58
N LEU A 335 11.36 3.17 -2.42
CA LEU A 335 11.52 4.18 -1.37
C LEU A 335 10.52 5.32 -1.52
N ILE A 336 10.39 5.91 -2.70
CA ILE A 336 9.45 7.03 -2.93
C ILE A 336 8.01 6.58 -2.72
N ARG A 337 7.64 5.37 -3.17
CA ARG A 337 6.31 4.80 -2.92
C ARG A 337 6.05 4.59 -1.43
N HIS A 338 7.01 4.02 -0.70
CA HIS A 338 6.91 3.83 0.75
C HIS A 338 6.74 5.17 1.48
N VAL A 339 7.54 6.18 1.14
CA VAL A 339 7.39 7.54 1.70
C VAL A 339 6.00 8.11 1.44
N TRP A 340 5.47 7.95 0.23
CA TRP A 340 4.14 8.42 -0.11
C TRP A 340 3.03 7.66 0.64
N MET A 341 3.14 6.33 0.78
CA MET A 341 2.09 5.53 1.41
C MET A 341 2.10 5.63 2.94
N ASP A 342 3.28 5.56 3.56
CA ASP A 342 3.41 5.26 4.99
C ASP A 342 3.70 6.50 5.85
N HIS A 343 4.16 7.61 5.25
CA HIS A 343 4.49 8.83 5.98
C HIS A 343 3.49 9.96 5.75
N HIS A 344 3.19 10.73 6.77
CA HIS A 344 2.18 11.79 6.73
C HIS A 344 2.78 13.16 6.40
N ILE A 345 1.90 14.13 6.10
CA ILE A 345 2.32 15.48 5.66
C ILE A 345 3.17 16.17 6.73
N GLY A 346 2.84 16.01 8.01
CA GLY A 346 3.65 16.56 9.11
C GLY A 346 5.10 16.04 9.12
N GLU A 347 5.36 14.81 8.70
CA GLU A 347 6.73 14.29 8.56
C GLU A 347 7.46 14.90 7.35
N PHE A 348 6.74 15.22 6.27
CA PHE A 348 7.31 15.87 5.10
C PHE A 348 7.75 17.29 5.42
N GLU A 349 6.96 18.03 6.19
CA GLU A 349 7.28 19.39 6.63
C GLU A 349 8.53 19.45 7.53
N LEU A 350 8.78 18.38 8.30
CA LEU A 350 9.94 18.27 9.19
C LEU A 350 11.22 17.87 8.46
N GLU A 351 11.16 17.34 7.23
CA GLU A 351 12.33 16.94 6.46
C GLU A 351 12.75 18.02 5.46
N GLU A 352 13.92 18.62 5.72
CA GLU A 352 14.46 19.74 4.93
C GLU A 352 14.65 19.44 3.43
N ASP A 353 14.87 18.16 3.09
CA ASP A 353 15.04 17.73 1.69
C ASP A 353 13.72 17.42 0.96
N ILE A 354 12.58 17.59 1.65
CA ILE A 354 11.23 17.48 1.08
C ILE A 354 10.62 18.88 1.10
N VAL A 355 10.49 19.50 -0.07
CA VAL A 355 10.04 20.88 -0.17
C VAL A 355 8.62 20.93 -0.71
N GLU A 356 7.70 21.51 0.04
CA GLU A 356 6.35 21.77 -0.45
C GLU A 356 6.40 22.71 -1.66
N LYS A 357 5.83 22.26 -2.77
CA LYS A 357 5.53 23.11 -3.91
C LYS A 357 4.22 23.80 -3.64
N ILE A 358 4.30 25.02 -3.15
CA ILE A 358 3.18 25.95 -3.20
C ILE A 358 2.98 26.28 -4.68
N GLU A 359 2.10 25.52 -5.35
CA GLU A 359 1.63 25.91 -6.66
C GLU A 359 0.96 27.27 -6.46
N LYS A 360 1.63 28.32 -6.93
CA LYS A 360 0.95 29.59 -7.09
C LYS A 360 -0.14 29.29 -8.09
N VAL A 361 -1.35 29.09 -7.59
CA VAL A 361 -2.55 29.25 -8.38
C VAL A 361 -2.40 30.66 -8.92
N ASP A 362 -1.83 30.79 -10.11
CA ASP A 362 -2.00 31.93 -10.96
C ASP A 362 -3.50 31.93 -11.16
N ARG A 363 -4.19 32.58 -10.21
CA ARG A 363 -5.53 33.08 -10.37
C ARG A 363 -5.38 33.99 -11.54
N ARG A 364 -5.47 33.40 -12.75
CA ARG A 364 -5.80 34.07 -13.97
C ARG A 364 -6.94 34.94 -13.52
N ARG A 365 -6.61 36.21 -13.45
CA ARG A 365 -7.51 37.31 -13.27
C ARG A 365 -8.43 37.16 -14.46
N ASP A 366 -9.44 36.29 -14.31
CA ASP A 366 -10.69 36.34 -15.04
C ASP A 366 -11.19 37.72 -14.68
N SER A 367 -10.69 38.65 -15.48
CA SER A 367 -11.05 40.03 -15.48
C SER A 367 -12.50 39.93 -15.88
N ALA A 368 -13.34 39.95 -14.86
CA ALA A 368 -14.76 40.12 -14.95
C ALA A 368 -14.99 41.20 -16.01
N LEU A 369 -15.33 40.73 -17.20
CA LEU A 369 -15.97 41.52 -18.23
C LEU A 369 -17.26 41.97 -17.58
N SER A 370 -17.20 43.20 -17.09
CA SER A 370 -18.31 44.02 -16.69
C SER A 370 -19.39 43.93 -17.77
N TYR A 371 -20.45 43.18 -17.50
CA TYR A 371 -21.69 43.30 -18.23
C TYR A 371 -22.40 44.56 -17.69
N THR A 372 -21.89 45.74 -18.06
CA THR A 372 -22.69 46.96 -18.01
C THR A 372 -23.53 47.00 -19.26
N GLU A 373 -24.80 46.76 -19.03
CA GLU A 373 -25.88 46.89 -19.97
C GLU A 373 -25.99 48.33 -20.50
N SER A 374 -26.03 48.43 -21.83
CA SER A 374 -26.70 49.46 -22.62
C SER A 374 -26.25 50.93 -22.52
N GLY A 375 -25.64 51.38 -23.63
CA GLY A 375 -26.03 52.67 -24.23
C GLY A 375 -24.97 53.74 -24.26
N ARG A 376 -24.29 53.88 -25.42
CA ARG A 376 -24.38 55.05 -26.33
C ARG A 376 -23.19 55.10 -27.28
N ARG A 377 -23.53 55.16 -28.57
CA ARG A 377 -22.96 55.99 -29.67
C ARG A 377 -21.48 56.40 -29.59
N GLY A 378 -20.75 56.10 -30.68
CA GLY A 378 -19.56 56.85 -31.09
C GLY A 378 -18.52 55.95 -31.74
N ASP A 379 -18.65 55.63 -33.03
CA ASP A 379 -18.05 56.37 -34.15
C ASP A 379 -16.56 56.03 -34.41
N ARG A 380 -16.35 55.34 -35.55
CA ARG A 380 -15.22 55.36 -36.50
C ARG A 380 -13.77 55.45 -35.98
N ARG A 381 -12.93 54.49 -36.40
CA ARG A 381 -11.92 54.63 -37.51
C ARG A 381 -10.95 53.42 -37.56
N SER A 382 -11.11 52.64 -38.62
CA SER A 382 -10.13 52.23 -39.65
C SER A 382 -8.61 52.07 -39.38
N LEU A 383 -8.06 51.03 -40.04
CA LEU A 383 -6.66 50.80 -40.50
C LEU A 383 -5.67 50.32 -39.40
N SER A 384 -4.76 49.36 -39.60
CA SER A 384 -3.92 49.09 -40.76
C SER A 384 -3.27 47.70 -40.69
N LEU A 385 -2.96 47.16 -41.86
CA LEU A 385 -2.07 46.04 -42.12
C LEU A 385 -0.63 46.33 -41.67
N GLY A 386 0.08 45.31 -41.17
CA GLY A 386 1.53 45.34 -40.98
C GLY A 386 2.10 43.97 -40.59
N PRO A 387 3.06 43.40 -41.37
CA PRO A 387 3.66 42.11 -41.07
C PRO A 387 4.93 42.28 -40.20
N GLY A 388 4.95 41.61 -39.05
CA GLY A 388 6.01 41.74 -38.03
C GLY A 388 6.73 40.44 -37.71
N ARG A 389 7.72 40.10 -38.54
CA ARG A 389 9.01 39.44 -38.24
C ARG A 389 9.05 38.35 -37.16
N SER A 390 9.20 37.12 -37.67
CA SER A 390 10.00 36.00 -37.15
C SER A 390 11.01 36.39 -36.04
N ARG A 391 10.70 35.96 -34.81
CA ARG A 391 11.66 35.95 -33.69
C ARG A 391 12.15 34.52 -33.48
N ARG A 392 13.47 34.40 -33.58
CA ARG A 392 14.30 33.22 -33.34
C ARG A 392 13.87 32.48 -32.07
N ARG A 393 13.55 31.19 -32.21
CA ARG A 393 13.47 30.25 -31.09
C ARG A 393 14.88 29.99 -30.58
N LEU A 394 15.13 30.35 -29.33
CA LEU A 394 16.22 29.80 -28.53
C LEU A 394 15.88 28.33 -28.19
N PRO A 395 16.88 27.47 -27.98
CA PRO A 395 16.66 26.07 -27.62
C PRO A 395 16.09 25.98 -26.21
N ASP A 396 14.87 25.50 -26.13
CA ASP A 396 14.16 25.16 -24.91
C ASP A 396 14.81 23.89 -24.34
N TYR A 397 15.48 24.02 -23.18
CA TYR A 397 15.87 22.85 -22.40
C TYR A 397 14.57 22.28 -21.83
N GLN A 398 13.99 21.29 -22.51
CA GLN A 398 12.89 20.49 -21.99
C GLN A 398 13.34 19.82 -20.69
N ARG A 399 12.89 20.41 -19.58
CA ARG A 399 12.95 19.80 -18.26
C ARG A 399 11.88 18.73 -18.22
N GLU A 400 12.21 17.51 -18.64
CA GLU A 400 11.37 16.33 -18.48
C GLU A 400 11.22 16.04 -16.98
N VAL A 401 10.12 16.52 -16.40
CA VAL A 401 9.66 16.13 -15.08
C VAL A 401 8.88 14.84 -15.27
N GLU A 402 9.40 13.74 -14.72
CA GLU A 402 8.71 12.47 -14.70
C GLU A 402 7.65 12.52 -13.59
N VAL A 403 6.43 12.92 -13.96
CA VAL A 403 5.29 13.00 -13.05
C VAL A 403 4.72 11.60 -12.88
N LEU A 404 4.92 11.01 -11.70
CA LEU A 404 4.23 9.79 -11.29
C LEU A 404 2.88 10.20 -10.69
N GLU A 405 1.88 10.43 -11.55
CA GLU A 405 0.49 10.58 -11.10
C GLU A 405 0.00 9.23 -10.57
N VAL A 406 -0.04 9.09 -9.24
CA VAL A 406 -0.69 7.95 -8.59
C VAL A 406 -1.88 8.49 -7.81
N LYS A 407 -3.08 8.28 -8.36
CA LYS A 407 -4.35 8.78 -7.81
C LYS A 407 -4.74 7.98 -6.57
N SER A 408 -5.03 8.67 -5.48
CA SER A 408 -5.52 8.08 -4.23
C SER A 408 -6.91 7.44 -4.43
N PRO A 409 -7.21 6.28 -3.84
CA PRO A 409 -8.58 5.78 -3.76
C PRO A 409 -9.39 6.74 -2.86
N ARG A 410 -10.48 7.30 -3.40
CA ARG A 410 -11.42 8.10 -2.62
C ARG A 410 -12.01 7.23 -1.51
N ARG A 411 -11.93 7.70 -0.27
CA ARG A 411 -12.75 7.17 0.81
C ARG A 411 -14.15 7.75 0.63
N ASP A 412 -15.09 6.93 0.17
CA ASP A 412 -16.50 7.26 0.27
C ASP A 412 -16.91 7.24 1.74
N GLY A 413 -17.46 8.37 2.21
CA GLY A 413 -18.01 8.56 3.55
C GLY A 413 -19.53 8.55 3.53
#